data_AF-A0A8J7BWL7-F1
#
_entry.id   AF-A0A8J7BWL7-F1
#
_cell.length_a   1.000
_cell.length_b   1.000
_cell.length_c   1.000
_cell.angle_alpha   90.00
_cell.angle_beta   90.00
_cell.angle_gamma   90.00
#
_symmetry.space_group_name_H-M   'P 1'
#
loop_
_entity.id
_entity.type
_entity.pdbx_description
1 polymer ?
#
loop_
_entity_poly.entity_id
_entity_poly.type
_entity_poly.pdbx_seq_one_letter_code
_entity_poly.pdbx_strand_id
1 'polypeptide(L)'
;MDDEEAWYKWISKATDSGKRIIACNRLDEDLLVVTMFIGIDVQVHEGGFPLLFETTINGGNFDGYQKRFSTYDQAEAEHAKIVKALLRNLRSVELFPCRFEQRINQNIN
;
A
#
# COMPACT_ATOMS: atom_id res chain seq x y z
N MET A 1 -16.51 24.04 6.45
CA MET A 1 -15.83 22.81 6.03
C MET A 1 -16.46 21.73 6.87
N ASP A 2 -17.17 20.81 6.22
CA ASP A 2 -17.72 19.63 6.89
C ASP A 2 -16.56 18.70 7.32
N ASP A 3 -16.77 17.90 8.37
CA ASP A 3 -15.77 16.98 8.91
C ASP A 3 -15.34 15.95 7.84
N GLU A 4 -16.29 15.54 6.98
CA GLU A 4 -16.03 14.67 5.82
C GLU A 4 -15.05 15.31 4.83
N GLU A 5 -15.26 16.58 4.47
CA GLU A 5 -14.40 17.32 3.54
C GLU A 5 -12.99 17.52 4.12
N ALA A 6 -12.91 17.81 5.43
CA ALA A 6 -11.65 17.93 6.15
C ALA A 6 -10.87 16.61 6.12
N TRP A 7 -11.55 15.49 6.36
CA TRP A 7 -10.97 14.15 6.30
C TRP A 7 -10.49 13.80 4.89
N TYR A 8 -11.28 14.06 3.84
CA TYR A 8 -10.87 13.81 2.45
C TYR A 8 -9.63 14.61 2.05
N LYS A 9 -9.56 15.89 2.44
CA LYS A 9 -8.37 16.73 2.21
C LYS A 9 -7.15 16.16 2.90
N TRP A 10 -7.30 15.73 4.15
CA TRP A 10 -6.21 15.15 4.92
C TRP A 10 -5.73 13.81 4.32
N ILE A 11 -6.65 12.88 4.06
CA ILE A 11 -6.31 11.54 3.58
C ILE A 11 -5.68 11.60 2.18
N SER A 12 -6.17 12.49 1.31
CA SER A 12 -5.61 12.74 -0.02
C SER A 12 -4.16 13.25 0.08
N LYS A 13 -3.93 14.31 0.87
CA LYS A 13 -2.59 14.87 1.10
C LYS A 13 -1.63 13.84 1.70
N ALA A 14 -2.10 13.03 2.65
CA ALA A 14 -1.30 11.97 3.26
C ALA A 14 -0.91 10.88 2.24
N THR A 15 -1.83 10.54 1.33
CA THR A 15 -1.59 9.60 0.21
C THR A 15 -0.55 10.15 -0.76
N ASP A 16 -0.72 11.41 -1.19
CA ASP A 16 0.19 12.06 -2.14
C ASP A 16 1.61 12.23 -1.58
N SER A 17 1.72 12.44 -0.26
CA SER A 17 3.01 12.56 0.41
C SER A 17 3.73 11.23 0.64
N GLY A 18 3.11 10.08 0.34
CA GLY A 18 3.66 8.76 0.63
C GLY A 18 3.69 8.38 2.11
N LYS A 19 3.27 9.27 3.03
CA LYS A 19 3.31 9.03 4.49
C LYS A 19 2.48 7.84 4.96
N ARG A 20 1.55 7.37 4.14
CA ARG A 20 0.71 6.20 4.42
C ARG A 20 1.33 4.89 3.96
N ILE A 21 2.43 4.93 3.21
CA ILE A 21 3.07 3.73 2.65
C ILE A 21 3.99 3.13 3.69
N ILE A 22 3.80 1.84 3.94
CA ILE A 22 4.64 1.04 4.82
C ILE A 22 5.77 0.42 4.01
N ALA A 23 5.40 -0.22 2.90
CA ALA A 23 6.34 -0.89 2.02
C ALA A 23 5.79 -0.88 0.60
N CYS A 24 6.69 -0.82 -0.37
CA CYS A 24 6.32 -0.86 -1.76
C CYS A 24 7.45 -1.48 -2.60
N ASN A 25 7.11 -2.52 -3.36
CA ASN A 25 8.03 -3.19 -4.25
C ASN A 25 7.40 -3.36 -5.62
N ARG A 26 8.02 -2.73 -6.63
CA ARG A 26 7.76 -3.04 -8.02
C ARG A 26 8.74 -4.12 -8.45
N LEU A 27 8.21 -5.30 -8.73
CA LEU A 27 8.99 -6.51 -9.00
C LEU A 27 9.18 -6.77 -10.49
N ASP A 28 8.33 -6.16 -11.33
CA ASP A 28 8.40 -6.16 -12.80
C ASP A 28 7.67 -4.90 -13.33
N GLU A 29 7.66 -4.69 -14.65
CA GLU A 29 6.93 -3.62 -15.33
C GLU A 29 5.44 -3.62 -14.95
N ASP A 30 4.85 -4.80 -14.79
CA ASP A 30 3.42 -4.99 -14.52
C ASP A 30 3.13 -5.57 -13.12
N LEU A 31 4.12 -5.72 -12.24
CA LEU A 31 3.91 -6.34 -10.92
C LEU A 31 4.31 -5.40 -9.79
N LEU A 32 3.30 -4.93 -9.03
CA LEU A 32 3.46 -4.01 -7.93
C LEU A 32 2.83 -4.56 -6.65
N VAL A 33 3.63 -4.66 -5.58
CA VAL A 33 3.15 -4.96 -4.22
C VAL A 33 3.20 -3.67 -3.39
N VAL A 34 2.08 -3.27 -2.80
CA VAL A 34 1.99 -2.08 -1.95
C VAL A 34 1.37 -2.44 -0.62
N THR A 35 1.98 -2.00 0.48
CA THR A 35 1.38 -2.04 1.81
C THR A 35 1.22 -0.63 2.34
N MET A 36 0.01 -0.29 2.80
CA MET A 36 -0.32 1.05 3.29
C MET A 36 -1.25 1.05 4.50
N PHE A 37 -1.23 2.15 5.25
CA PHE A 37 -2.21 2.49 6.26
C PHE A 37 -3.46 3.08 5.59
N ILE A 38 -4.60 2.38 5.67
CA ILE A 38 -5.84 2.78 5.00
C ILE A 38 -6.64 3.84 5.78
N GLY A 39 -6.38 4.00 7.08
CA GLY A 39 -6.96 5.08 7.89
C GLY A 39 -8.47 5.03 8.06
N ILE A 40 -9.10 3.92 7.66
CA ILE A 40 -10.51 3.61 7.81
C ILE A 40 -10.58 2.22 8.39
N ASP A 41 -11.30 2.05 9.49
CA ASP A 41 -11.66 0.71 9.93
C ASP A 41 -12.78 0.18 9.03
N VAL A 42 -12.46 -0.81 8.21
CA VAL A 42 -13.44 -1.43 7.31
C VAL A 42 -14.30 -2.48 8.02
N GLN A 43 -14.04 -2.79 9.29
CA GLN A 43 -14.77 -3.78 10.09
C GLN A 43 -15.87 -3.20 11.00
N VAL A 44 -16.26 -1.93 10.82
CA VAL A 44 -17.17 -1.18 11.72
C VAL A 44 -18.46 -1.95 12.10
N HIS A 45 -18.92 -2.88 11.26
CA HIS A 45 -20.16 -3.64 11.49
C HIS A 45 -19.96 -5.09 11.98
N GLU A 46 -18.75 -5.64 11.92
CA GLU A 46 -18.51 -7.08 12.14
C GLU A 46 -18.00 -7.41 13.54
N GLY A 47 -17.51 -6.39 14.28
CA GLY A 47 -16.86 -6.56 15.57
C GLY A 47 -15.47 -7.19 15.42
N GLY A 48 -14.44 -6.56 16.00
CA GLY A 48 -13.06 -7.02 15.84
C GLY A 48 -12.04 -5.94 16.14
N PHE A 49 -10.77 -6.28 15.96
CA PHE A 49 -9.71 -5.28 15.96
C PHE A 49 -9.72 -4.51 14.64
N PRO A 50 -9.57 -3.18 14.67
CA PRO A 50 -9.71 -2.37 13.47
C PRO A 50 -8.70 -2.80 12.41
N LEU A 51 -9.14 -2.95 11.16
CA LEU A 51 -8.27 -3.33 10.05
C LEU A 51 -7.74 -2.08 9.35
N LEU A 52 -6.65 -1.53 9.88
CA LEU A 52 -6.12 -0.23 9.45
C LEU A 52 -5.01 -0.31 8.41
N PHE A 53 -4.56 -1.51 8.08
CA PHE A 53 -3.48 -1.73 7.13
C PHE A 53 -3.91 -2.65 6.02
N GLU A 54 -3.35 -2.46 4.83
CA GLU A 54 -3.71 -3.21 3.65
C GLU A 54 -2.49 -3.47 2.79
N THR A 55 -2.36 -4.71 2.32
CA THR A 55 -1.42 -5.10 1.27
C THR A 55 -2.20 -5.45 0.01
N THR A 56 -1.82 -4.85 -1.11
CA THR A 56 -2.36 -5.14 -2.44
C THR A 56 -1.28 -5.63 -3.40
N ILE A 57 -1.68 -6.49 -4.34
CA ILE A 57 -0.88 -6.82 -5.53
C ILE A 57 -1.64 -6.28 -6.74
N ASN A 58 -0.96 -5.46 -7.54
CA ASN A 58 -1.50 -4.88 -8.75
C ASN A 58 -0.69 -5.40 -9.94
N GLY A 59 -1.41 -5.97 -10.90
CA GLY A 59 -0.93 -6.63 -12.10
C GLY A 59 -0.28 -8.01 -11.87
N GLY A 60 0.21 -8.60 -12.96
CA GLY A 60 0.64 -10.00 -13.00
C GLY A 60 -0.48 -11.00 -12.69
N ASN A 61 -0.11 -12.23 -12.32
CA ASN A 61 -1.07 -13.32 -12.11
C ASN A 61 -1.91 -13.20 -10.83
N PHE A 62 -1.52 -12.31 -9.91
CA PHE A 62 -2.18 -12.12 -8.61
C PHE A 62 -2.84 -10.74 -8.51
N ASP A 63 -3.16 -10.14 -9.66
CA ASP A 63 -3.84 -8.86 -9.73
C ASP A 63 -5.16 -8.88 -8.92
N GLY A 64 -5.41 -7.80 -8.19
CA GLY A 64 -6.56 -7.68 -7.31
C GLY A 64 -6.44 -8.42 -5.98
N TYR A 65 -5.30 -9.08 -5.69
CA TYR A 65 -5.06 -9.61 -4.35
C TYR A 65 -5.06 -8.46 -3.34
N GLN A 66 -5.80 -8.66 -2.25
CA GLN A 66 -5.92 -7.71 -1.16
C GLN A 66 -6.02 -8.45 0.16
N LYS A 67 -5.23 -8.02 1.14
CA LYS A 67 -5.31 -8.52 2.51
C LYS A 67 -5.10 -7.39 3.50
N ARG A 68 -5.88 -7.41 4.58
CA ARG A 68 -5.88 -6.36 5.60
C ARG A 68 -5.43 -6.87 6.95
N PHE A 69 -4.90 -5.96 7.77
CA PHE A 69 -4.27 -6.28 9.04
C PHE A 69 -4.61 -5.22 10.09
N SER A 70 -4.61 -5.63 11.36
CA SER A 70 -4.88 -4.73 12.48
C SER A 70 -3.63 -4.01 12.98
N THR A 71 -2.44 -4.52 12.66
CA THR A 71 -1.17 -3.98 13.16
C THR A 71 -0.17 -3.76 12.02
N TYR A 72 0.72 -2.81 12.25
CA TYR A 72 1.82 -2.50 11.33
C TYR A 72 2.70 -3.73 11.10
N ASP A 73 3.14 -4.40 12.17
CA ASP A 73 4.03 -5.56 12.11
C ASP A 73 3.46 -6.71 11.28
N GLN A 74 2.14 -6.97 11.40
CA GLN A 74 1.47 -7.97 10.57
C GLN A 74 1.49 -7.59 9.08
N ALA A 75 1.27 -6.32 8.78
CA ALA A 75 1.24 -5.82 7.41
C ALA A 75 2.65 -5.86 6.78
N GLU A 76 3.67 -5.43 7.51
CA GLU A 76 5.07 -5.49 7.08
C GLU A 76 5.55 -6.94 6.87
N ALA A 77 5.24 -7.84 7.82
CA ALA A 77 5.61 -9.24 7.73
C ALA A 77 4.95 -9.95 6.53
N GLU A 78 3.66 -9.70 6.28
CA GLU A 78 2.99 -10.28 5.12
C GLU A 78 3.52 -9.67 3.81
N HIS A 79 3.84 -8.37 3.77
CA HIS A 79 4.48 -7.75 2.60
C HIS A 79 5.77 -8.48 2.23
N ALA A 80 6.69 -8.63 3.19
CA ALA A 80 7.97 -9.31 2.97
C ALA A 80 7.78 -10.76 2.50
N LYS A 81 6.78 -11.47 3.05
CA LYS A 81 6.43 -12.83 2.65
C LYS A 81 5.90 -12.89 1.22
N ILE A 82 5.01 -11.97 0.82
CA ILE A 82 4.46 -11.88 -0.54
C ILE A 82 5.58 -11.60 -1.53
N VAL A 83 6.41 -10.57 -1.28
CA VAL A 83 7.55 -10.22 -2.14
C VAL A 83 8.48 -11.41 -2.31
N LYS A 84 8.86 -12.09 -1.21
CA LYS A 84 9.70 -13.28 -1.25
C LYS A 84 9.08 -14.42 -2.07
N ALA A 85 7.77 -14.61 -1.99
CA ALA A 85 7.06 -15.64 -2.74
C ALA A 85 7.00 -15.31 -4.23
N LEU A 86 6.74 -14.05 -4.59
CA LEU A 86 6.68 -13.60 -5.98
C LEU A 86 8.05 -13.64 -6.66
N LEU A 87 9.10 -13.16 -5.97
CA LEU A 87 10.47 -13.16 -6.48
C LEU A 87 10.98 -14.58 -6.85
N ARG A 88 10.52 -15.62 -6.15
CA ARG A 88 10.88 -17.02 -6.47
C ARG A 88 10.36 -17.49 -7.83
N ASN A 89 9.32 -16.85 -8.35
CA ASN A 89 8.66 -17.22 -9.60
C ASN A 89 9.01 -16.28 -10.76
N LEU A 90 9.79 -15.21 -10.51
CA LEU A 90 10.22 -14.28 -11.55
C LEU A 90 11.47 -14.81 -12.26
N ARG A 91 11.50 -14.65 -13.59
CA ARG A 91 12.62 -15.08 -14.44
C ARG A 91 13.81 -14.12 -14.36
N SER A 92 13.54 -12.87 -14.01
CA SER A 92 14.51 -11.78 -13.81
C SER A 92 13.88 -10.75 -12.88
N VAL A 93 14.72 -10.05 -12.11
CA VAL A 93 14.27 -9.02 -11.17
C VAL A 93 15.00 -7.74 -11.51
N GLU A 94 14.31 -6.81 -12.15
CA GLU A 94 14.74 -5.41 -12.16
C GLU A 94 14.03 -4.69 -11.03
N LEU A 95 14.80 -4.04 -10.15
CA LEU A 95 14.23 -3.25 -9.07
C LEU A 95 13.82 -1.90 -9.65
N PHE A 96 12.52 -1.74 -9.92
CA PHE A 96 11.97 -0.47 -10.33
C PHE A 96 11.64 0.38 -9.10
N PRO A 97 11.87 1.71 -9.14
CA PRO A 97 11.47 2.58 -8.06
C PRO A 97 9.94 2.53 -7.90
N CYS A 98 9.49 2.44 -6.65
CA CYS A 98 8.07 2.57 -6.36
C CYS A 98 7.64 4.04 -6.60
N ARG A 99 6.62 4.24 -7.46
CA ARG A 99 6.21 5.54 -8.02
C ARG A 99 5.82 6.65 -7.04
N PHE A 100 5.77 6.39 -5.74
CA PHE A 100 5.36 7.40 -4.75
C PHE A 100 6.46 8.41 -4.40
N GLU A 101 7.74 8.12 -4.70
CA GLU A 101 8.83 9.09 -4.49
C GLU A 101 8.83 10.23 -5.53
N GLN A 102 8.21 10.04 -6.70
CA GLN A 102 8.29 11.01 -7.80
C GLN A 102 7.34 12.22 -7.66
N ARG A 103 6.33 12.16 -6.79
CA ARG A 103 5.42 13.31 -6.53
C ARG A 103 6.00 14.37 -5.60
N ILE A 104 7.05 14.05 -4.85
CA ILE A 104 7.67 14.98 -3.89
C ILE A 104 8.51 16.06 -4.61
N ASN A 105 9.04 15.77 -5.80
CA ASN A 105 9.97 16.65 -6.52
C ASN A 105 9.34 17.56 -7.59
N GLN A 106 8.00 17.62 -7.70
CA GLN A 106 7.34 18.45 -8.73
C GLN A 106 6.65 19.72 -8.21
N ASN A 107 6.71 20.00 -6.90
CA ASN A 107 6.08 21.18 -6.29
C ASN A 107 7.04 22.06 -5.48
N ILE A 108 8.30 22.18 -5.92
CA ILE A 108 9.19 23.26 -5.48
C ILE A 108 9.40 24.18 -6.69
N ASN A 109 8.47 25.10 -6.90
CA ASN A 109 8.62 26.32 -7.69
C ASN A 109 7.70 27.39 -7.10
#